data_AF-A0A838HSJ4-F1
#
_entry.id   AF-A0A838HSJ4-F1
#
_cell.length_a   1.000
_cell.length_b   1.000
_cell.length_c   1.000
_cell.angle_alpha   90.00
_cell.angle_beta   90.00
_cell.angle_gamma   90.00
#
_symmetry.space_group_name_H-M   'P 1'
#
loop_
_entity.id
_entity.type
_entity.pdbx_description
1 polymer ?
#
loop_
_entity_poly.entity_id
_entity_poly.type
_entity_poly.pdbx_seq_one_letter_code
_entity_poly.pdbx_strand_id
1 'polypeptide(L)'
;PTRDGRDILVSGNYQAGTWVTEFTDPAMPRVLAWSDPEPLDPVDIGGAWSSYWYNGIIYESSITEGLNLFRLRGQTGVHRQAIRLGHLNPQTQEFSLP
;
A
#
# COMPACT_ATOMS: atom_id res chain seq x y z
N PRO A 1 3.59 5.99 -6.85
CA PRO A 1 3.56 6.77 -8.12
C PRO A 1 3.21 5.90 -9.34
N THR A 2 2.27 6.38 -10.16
CA THR A 2 1.78 5.71 -11.37
C THR A 2 2.13 6.54 -12.61
N ARG A 3 2.25 5.89 -13.78
CA ARG A 3 2.53 6.56 -15.07
C ARG A 3 1.30 7.21 -15.69
N ASP A 4 0.10 6.82 -15.27
CA ASP A 4 -1.18 7.29 -15.81
C ASP A 4 -1.80 8.43 -14.98
N GLY A 5 -1.07 8.93 -13.98
CA GLY A 5 -1.51 10.06 -13.14
C GLY A 5 -2.54 9.69 -12.08
N ARG A 6 -2.82 8.40 -11.86
CA ARG A 6 -3.71 7.95 -10.79
C ARG A 6 -3.03 8.02 -9.43
N ASP A 7 -3.65 8.69 -8.48
CA ASP A 7 -3.23 8.66 -7.09
C ASP A 7 -3.72 7.38 -6.42
N ILE A 8 -2.76 6.52 -6.05
CA ILE A 8 -3.00 5.26 -5.38
C ILE A 8 -2.38 5.32 -3.99
N LEU A 9 -3.24 5.30 -2.98
CA LEU A 9 -2.88 5.19 -1.58
C LEU A 9 -2.73 3.72 -1.21
N VAL A 10 -1.62 3.37 -0.60
CA VAL A 10 -1.43 2.10 0.08
C VAL A 10 -1.26 2.39 1.56
N SER A 11 -2.07 1.76 2.41
CA SER A 11 -2.09 2.02 3.85
C SER A 11 -2.15 0.72 4.64
N GLY A 12 -1.47 0.72 5.79
CA GLY A 12 -1.63 -0.30 6.83
C GLY A 12 -2.67 0.18 7.84
N ASN A 13 -3.60 -0.69 8.24
CA ASN A 13 -4.76 -0.35 9.05
C ASN A 13 -4.94 -1.33 10.23
N TYR A 14 -3.84 -1.74 10.89
CA TYR A 14 -3.86 -2.69 12.01
C TYR A 14 -4.59 -3.98 11.64
N GLN A 15 -5.57 -4.44 12.43
CA GLN A 15 -6.33 -5.66 12.15
C GLN A 15 -7.24 -5.55 10.90
N ALA A 16 -7.41 -4.37 10.30
CA ALA A 16 -8.00 -4.23 8.96
C ALA A 16 -6.96 -4.37 7.84
N GLY A 17 -5.71 -4.68 8.17
CA GLY A 17 -4.69 -5.09 7.21
C GLY A 17 -4.23 -4.00 6.24
N THR A 18 -3.69 -4.44 5.10
CA THR A 18 -3.16 -3.56 4.05
C THR A 18 -4.22 -3.28 3.00
N TRP A 19 -4.50 -2.01 2.73
CA TRP A 19 -5.48 -1.56 1.74
C TRP A 19 -4.82 -0.83 0.58
N VAL A 20 -5.38 -1.00 -0.61
CA VAL A 20 -5.03 -0.24 -1.81
C VAL A 20 -6.26 0.54 -2.24
N THR A 21 -6.18 1.86 -2.14
CA THR A 21 -7.29 2.78 -2.42
C THR A 21 -6.90 3.73 -3.54
N GLU A 22 -7.76 3.84 -4.55
CA GLU A 22 -7.69 4.91 -5.53
C GLU A 22 -8.22 6.20 -4.91
N PHE A 23 -7.37 7.22 -4.89
CA PHE A 23 -7.61 8.52 -4.28
C PHE A 23 -7.45 9.67 -5.29
N THR A 24 -7.54 9.35 -6.59
CA THR A 24 -7.41 10.33 -7.69
C THR A 24 -8.52 11.38 -7.65
N ASP A 25 -9.72 10.99 -7.23
CA ASP A 25 -10.77 11.91 -6.77
C ASP A 25 -10.91 11.75 -5.25
N PRO A 26 -10.36 12.68 -4.45
CA PRO A 26 -10.47 12.64 -2.99
C PRO A 26 -11.90 12.70 -2.46
N ALA A 27 -12.85 13.23 -3.24
CA ALA A 27 -14.26 13.28 -2.85
C ALA A 27 -14.98 11.94 -3.05
N MET A 28 -14.40 11.04 -3.88
CA MET A 28 -14.98 9.73 -4.20
C MET A 28 -13.89 8.64 -4.24
N PRO A 29 -13.25 8.32 -3.09
CA PRO A 29 -12.22 7.30 -3.05
C PRO A 29 -12.79 5.90 -3.29
N ARG A 30 -12.02 5.04 -3.97
CA ARG A 30 -12.43 3.67 -4.30
C ARG A 30 -11.40 2.65 -3.86
N VAL A 31 -11.81 1.71 -3.00
CA VAL A 31 -10.97 0.57 -2.63
C VAL A 31 -10.79 -0.36 -3.83
N LEU A 32 -9.54 -0.69 -4.14
CA LEU A 32 -9.16 -1.55 -5.25
C LEU A 32 -8.78 -2.97 -4.81
N ALA A 33 -8.19 -3.10 -3.62
CA ALA A 33 -7.78 -4.37 -3.03
C ALA A 33 -7.53 -4.20 -1.52
N TRP A 34 -7.57 -5.31 -0.79
CA TRP A 34 -7.19 -5.39 0.62
C TRP A 34 -6.57 -6.77 0.92
N SER A 35 -5.84 -6.84 2.02
CA SER A 35 -5.28 -8.06 2.59
C SER A 35 -5.39 -7.96 4.11
N ASP A 36 -6.36 -8.67 4.68
CA ASP A 36 -6.66 -8.63 6.11
C ASP A 36 -5.95 -9.79 6.82
N PRO A 37 -5.33 -9.55 7.99
CA PRO A 37 -4.75 -10.62 8.81
C PRO A 37 -5.87 -11.47 9.43
N GLU A 38 -5.52 -12.69 9.86
CA GLU A 38 -6.41 -13.49 10.68
C GLU A 38 -6.66 -12.82 12.05
N PRO A 39 -7.83 -13.05 12.66
CA PRO A 39 -8.09 -12.60 14.02
C PRO A 39 -7.06 -13.18 15.01
N LEU A 40 -6.61 -12.36 15.96
CA LEU A 40 -5.74 -12.83 17.03
C LEU A 40 -6.56 -13.44 18.18
N ASP A 41 -6.17 -14.63 18.62
CA ASP A 41 -6.70 -15.30 19.81
C ASP A 41 -5.54 -15.80 20.69
N PRO A 42 -5.34 -15.23 21.90
CA PRO A 42 -6.17 -14.22 22.55
C PRO A 42 -6.10 -12.84 21.85
N VAL A 43 -7.09 -11.99 22.12
CA VAL A 43 -7.16 -10.62 21.57
C VAL A 43 -5.94 -9.81 21.99
N ASP A 44 -5.24 -9.25 21.00
CA ASP A 44 -4.08 -8.38 21.19
C ASP A 44 -3.95 -7.38 20.03
N ILE A 45 -2.96 -6.48 20.10
CA ILE A 45 -2.59 -5.58 19.01
C ILE A 45 -1.91 -6.35 17.87
N GLY A 46 -2.35 -6.12 16.64
CA GLY A 46 -1.87 -6.89 15.49
C GLY A 46 -2.16 -6.27 14.14
N GLY A 47 -1.76 -7.00 13.10
CA GLY A 47 -1.97 -6.64 11.71
C GLY A 47 -0.99 -5.61 11.16
N ALA A 48 -1.41 -4.87 10.14
CA ALA A 48 -0.55 -3.99 9.36
C ALA A 48 -0.23 -2.69 10.10
N TRP A 49 1.00 -2.56 10.63
CA TRP A 49 1.48 -1.30 11.23
C TRP A 49 1.65 -0.21 10.17
N SER A 50 2.26 -0.56 9.04
CA SER A 50 2.45 0.36 7.92
C SER A 50 2.58 -0.41 6.61
N SER A 51 2.11 0.22 5.53
CA SER A 51 2.20 -0.36 4.19
C SER A 51 2.52 0.73 3.19
N TYR A 52 3.43 0.45 2.26
CA TYR A 52 3.82 1.40 1.22
C TYR A 52 4.13 0.70 -0.09
N TRP A 53 3.88 1.41 -1.19
CA TRP A 53 4.15 0.94 -2.53
C TRP A 53 5.47 1.49 -3.06
N TYR A 54 6.42 0.59 -3.31
CA TYR A 54 7.69 0.93 -3.94
C TYR A 54 8.01 -0.01 -5.13
N ASN A 55 8.37 0.55 -6.28
CA ASN A 55 8.83 -0.17 -7.48
C ASN A 55 7.94 -1.33 -7.98
N GLY A 56 6.63 -1.27 -7.78
CA GLY A 56 5.69 -2.33 -8.20
C GLY A 56 5.41 -3.39 -7.13
N ILE A 57 5.96 -3.23 -5.92
CA ILE A 57 5.76 -4.12 -4.77
C ILE A 57 5.17 -3.31 -3.62
N ILE A 58 4.21 -3.89 -2.92
CA ILE A 58 3.70 -3.36 -1.66
C ILE A 58 4.47 -4.03 -0.54
N TYR A 59 5.05 -3.23 0.33
CA TYR A 59 5.77 -3.64 1.52
C TYR A 59 4.89 -3.37 2.73
N GLU A 60 4.60 -4.40 3.51
CA GLU A 60 3.85 -4.29 4.76
C GLU A 60 4.76 -4.65 5.93
N SER A 61 4.78 -3.79 6.95
CA SER A 61 5.29 -4.10 8.27
C SER A 61 4.11 -4.58 9.13
N SER A 62 4.03 -5.88 9.39
CA SER A 62 3.05 -6.49 10.29
C SER A 62 3.57 -6.52 11.72
N ILE A 63 2.70 -6.18 12.68
CA ILE A 63 3.02 -6.12 14.12
C ILE A 63 3.46 -7.49 14.64
N THR A 64 2.79 -8.55 14.20
CA THR A 64 2.99 -9.92 14.70
C THR A 64 3.81 -10.82 13.75
N GLU A 65 3.85 -10.50 12.46
CA GLU A 65 4.48 -11.36 11.44
C GLU A 65 5.79 -10.80 10.87
N GLY A 66 6.10 -9.52 11.10
CA GLY A 66 7.29 -8.88 10.55
C GLY A 66 7.05 -8.27 9.17
N LEU A 67 7.64 -8.82 8.10
CA LEU A 67 7.60 -8.23 6.76
C LEU A 67 6.85 -9.11 5.77
N ASN A 68 5.79 -8.55 5.18
CA ASN A 68 5.07 -9.15 4.08
C ASN A 68 5.29 -8.35 2.79
N LEU A 69 5.39 -9.06 1.67
CA LEU A 69 5.54 -8.47 0.33
C LEU A 69 4.39 -8.89 -0.57
N PHE A 70 3.68 -7.91 -1.10
CA PHE A 70 2.57 -8.15 -2.02
C PHE A 70 2.86 -7.61 -3.42
N ARG A 71 2.27 -8.26 -4.41
CA ARG A 71 2.13 -7.71 -5.75
C ARG A 71 0.67 -7.53 -6.06
N LEU A 72 0.25 -6.28 -6.26
CA LEU A 72 -1.10 -5.97 -6.71
C LEU A 72 -1.36 -6.62 -8.07
N ARG A 73 -2.44 -7.39 -8.17
CA ARG A 73 -2.93 -7.99 -9.42
C ARG A 73 -4.43 -7.73 -9.51
N GLY A 74 -4.94 -7.50 -10.71
CA GLY A 74 -6.36 -7.23 -10.91
C GLY A 74 -6.65 -6.54 -12.23
N GLN A 75 -7.94 -6.44 -12.56
CA GLN A 75 -8.44 -5.89 -13.82
C GLN A 75 -8.21 -4.38 -13.95
N THR A 76 -7.97 -3.67 -12.85
CA THR A 76 -7.74 -2.21 -12.85
C THR A 76 -6.45 -1.78 -13.55
N GLY A 77 -5.53 -2.72 -13.81
CA GLY A 77 -4.28 -2.45 -14.53
C GLY A 77 -3.24 -1.60 -13.77
N VAL A 78 -3.59 -1.08 -12.59
CA VAL A 78 -2.78 -0.17 -11.77
C VAL A 78 -1.34 -0.65 -11.56
N HIS A 79 -1.17 -1.95 -11.30
CA HIS A 79 0.15 -2.56 -11.12
C HIS A 79 1.10 -2.40 -12.32
N ARG A 80 0.57 -2.27 -13.55
CA ARG A 80 1.37 -2.05 -14.77
C ARG A 80 1.89 -0.62 -14.87
N GLN A 81 1.24 0.30 -14.17
CA GLN A 81 1.56 1.72 -14.19
C GLN A 81 2.56 2.10 -13.10
N ALA A 82 2.97 1.16 -12.24
CA ALA A 82 3.97 1.41 -11.20
C ALA A 82 5.24 2.03 -11.77
N ILE A 83 5.63 3.19 -11.24
CA ILE A 83 6.94 3.77 -11.57
C ILE A 83 8.02 2.98 -10.82
N ARG A 84 9.14 2.75 -11.52
CA ARG A 84 10.37 2.23 -10.92
C ARG A 84 11.42 3.34 -10.92
N LEU A 85 11.97 3.62 -9.75
CA LEU A 85 13.01 4.62 -9.59
C LEU A 85 14.38 3.99 -9.86
N GLY A 86 15.31 4.78 -10.41
CA GLY A 86 16.70 4.39 -10.62
C GLY A 86 17.54 4.41 -9.33
N HIS A 87 16.93 4.73 -8.19
CA HIS A 87 17.56 4.84 -6.89
C HIS A 87 16.59 4.41 -5.77
N LEU A 88 17.11 4.27 -4.54
CA LEU A 88 16.31 3.90 -3.37
C LEU A 88 15.58 5.12 -2.81
N ASN A 89 14.27 5.17 -3.00
CA ASN A 89 13.38 6.16 -2.39
C ASN A 89 11.99 5.54 -2.12
N PRO A 90 11.86 4.74 -1.05
CA PRO A 90 10.63 3.99 -0.76
C PRO A 90 9.40 4.85 -0.47
N GLN A 91 9.61 6.06 0.05
CA GLN A 91 8.55 7.03 0.32
C GLN A 91 8.22 7.90 -0.91
N THR A 92 9.02 7.78 -1.98
CA THR A 92 8.87 8.56 -3.22
C THR A 92 8.81 10.07 -2.98
N GLN A 93 9.51 10.52 -1.93
CA GLN A 93 9.64 11.92 -1.56
C GLN A 93 10.89 12.46 -2.25
N GLU A 94 10.72 13.10 -3.41
CA GLU A 94 11.83 13.65 -4.21
C GLU A 94 12.19 15.09 -3.83
N PHE A 95 11.26 15.78 -3.17
CA PHE A 95 11.45 17.13 -2.67
C PHE A 95 10.68 17.30 -1.36
N SER A 96 11.24 18.09 -0.45
CA SER A 96 10.49 18.67 0.65
C SER A 96 10.05 20.07 0.20
N LEU A 97 8.79 20.44 0.44
CA LEU A 97 8.37 21.83 0.27
C LEU A 97 9.27 22.73 1.15
N PRO A 98 9.63 23.94 0.69
CA PRO A 98 10.41 24.89 1.47
C PRO A 98 9.69 25.37 2.73
#